data_AF-A0A925BGM9-F1
#
_entry.id   AF-A0A925BGM9-F1
#
_cell.length_a   1.000
_cell.length_b   1.000
_cell.length_c   1.000
_cell.angle_alpha   90.00
_cell.angle_beta   90.00
_cell.angle_gamma   90.00
#
_symmetry.space_group_name_H-M   'P 1'
#
loop_
_entity.id
_entity.type
_entity.pdbx_description
1 polymer ?
#
loop_
_entity_poly.entity_id
_entity_poly.type
_entity_poly.pdbx_seq_one_letter_code
_entity_poly.pdbx_strand_id
1 'polypeptide(L)'
;DSPYDIEPEYIPSIVIHQVSSDSDCLFGTPITRIELLSPANKPGGSHHDQYLTKRDETVFSGIKLVELDYLHKQRPSVKAVADYTRREKDSYPYTILVNNPLPELSKGRTDVYGFRVDDPIPAIKVPLAEKDSVVVDFNAIYQHTFAENNIFGMLIVDYEKLPEGFETYDEEDQQRIKARMQAVIEAQRQP
;
A
#
# COMPACT_ATOMS: atom_id res chain seq x y z
N ASP A 1 14.62 8.89 30.75
CA ASP A 1 13.98 9.81 29.80
C ASP A 1 15.03 10.36 28.84
N SER A 2 15.08 9.79 27.63
CA SER A 2 16.00 10.24 26.58
C SER A 2 15.38 11.45 25.87
N PRO A 3 16.10 12.56 25.66
CA PRO A 3 15.58 13.74 24.98
C PRO A 3 15.42 13.56 23.45
N TYR A 4 15.43 12.32 22.95
CA TYR A 4 15.33 11.96 21.54
C TYR A 4 14.13 11.06 21.21
N ASP A 5 13.13 10.98 22.10
CA ASP A 5 11.81 10.43 21.75
C ASP A 5 11.05 11.44 20.85
N ILE A 6 11.61 11.71 19.67
CA ILE A 6 10.81 12.15 18.53
C ILE A 6 10.19 10.86 18.01
N GLU A 7 8.99 10.53 18.51
CA GLU A 7 8.19 9.53 17.81
C GLU A 7 8.09 9.99 16.36
N PRO A 8 8.55 9.18 15.38
CA PRO A 8 8.48 9.58 13.99
C PRO A 8 7.03 9.94 13.70
N GLU A 9 6.80 11.15 13.19
CA GLU A 9 5.47 11.60 12.82
C GLU A 9 4.94 10.58 11.81
N TYR A 10 3.98 9.76 12.25
CA TYR A 10 3.38 8.74 11.41
C TYR A 10 2.57 9.47 10.35
N ILE A 11 3.16 9.63 9.17
CA ILE A 11 2.52 10.25 8.01
C ILE A 11 1.96 9.11 7.14
N PRO A 12 0.68 8.71 7.32
CA PRO A 12 0.08 7.63 6.54
C PRO A 12 -0.19 8.07 5.09
N SER A 13 -0.06 9.36 4.77
CA SER A 13 -0.44 9.90 3.47
C SER A 13 0.47 11.02 2.99
N ILE A 14 0.77 11.01 1.70
CA ILE A 14 1.50 12.06 0.98
C ILE A 14 0.55 12.70 -0.02
N VAL A 15 0.62 14.03 -0.18
CA VAL A 15 -0.19 14.76 -1.16
C VAL A 15 0.71 15.47 -2.16
N ILE A 16 0.54 15.13 -3.43
CA ILE A 16 1.18 15.80 -4.56
C ILE A 16 0.38 17.05 -4.89
N HIS A 17 1.07 18.18 -5.02
CA HIS A 17 0.49 19.47 -5.36
C HIS A 17 0.94 19.92 -6.75
N GLN A 18 0.02 20.51 -7.50
CA GLN A 18 0.31 21.27 -8.70
C GLN A 18 0.65 22.70 -8.31
N VAL A 19 1.86 23.14 -8.64
CA VAL A 19 2.27 24.53 -8.45
C VAL A 19 1.90 25.33 -9.70
N SER A 20 1.18 26.44 -9.52
CA SER A 20 0.89 27.40 -10.58
C SER A 20 1.49 28.75 -10.23
N SER A 21 1.95 29.51 -11.23
CA SER A 21 2.40 30.89 -11.04
C SER A 21 1.28 31.82 -10.56
N ASP A 22 0.03 31.43 -10.78
CA ASP A 22 -1.16 32.26 -10.58
C ASP A 22 -1.95 31.86 -9.32
N SER A 23 -1.48 30.88 -8.53
CA SER A 23 -2.20 30.43 -7.33
C SER A 23 -1.80 31.22 -6.09
N ASP A 24 -2.77 31.82 -5.41
CA ASP A 24 -2.60 32.46 -4.08
C ASP A 24 -2.20 31.46 -2.97
N CYS A 25 -2.20 30.15 -3.26
CA CYS A 25 -1.78 29.11 -2.33
C CYS A 25 -0.26 28.87 -2.41
N LEU A 26 0.46 29.22 -1.34
CA LEU A 26 1.90 28.97 -1.17
C LEU A 26 2.33 27.51 -1.42
N PHE A 27 1.42 26.55 -1.25
CA PHE A 27 1.68 25.11 -1.34
C PHE A 27 1.16 24.47 -2.64
N GLY A 28 0.54 25.26 -3.54
CA GLY A 28 -0.11 24.75 -4.76
C GLY A 28 -1.47 24.10 -4.50
N THR A 29 -2.05 23.50 -5.55
CA THR A 29 -3.35 22.82 -5.50
C THR A 29 -3.15 21.31 -5.35
N PRO A 30 -3.78 20.62 -4.38
CA PRO A 30 -3.65 19.18 -4.23
C PRO A 30 -4.26 18.46 -5.43
N ILE A 31 -3.50 17.55 -6.04
CA ILE A 31 -3.93 16.81 -7.25
C ILE A 31 -4.01 15.30 -7.03
N THR A 32 -3.13 14.74 -6.20
CA THR A 32 -3.07 13.29 -5.96
C THR A 32 -2.68 13.01 -4.52
N ARG A 33 -3.47 12.20 -3.82
CA ARG A 33 -3.15 11.68 -2.48
C ARG A 33 -2.68 10.23 -2.61
N ILE A 34 -1.56 9.90 -2.00
CA ILE A 34 -1.06 8.53 -1.84
C ILE A 34 -1.18 8.18 -0.36
N GLU A 35 -1.84 7.08 -0.02
CA GLU A 35 -2.15 6.71 1.36
C GLU A 35 -1.82 5.23 1.60
N LEU A 36 -1.09 4.96 2.69
CA LEU A 36 -0.86 3.61 3.22
C LEU A 36 -1.96 3.28 4.22
N LEU A 37 -2.71 2.22 3.97
CA LEU A 37 -3.80 1.82 4.85
C LEU A 37 -3.28 1.24 6.16
N SER A 38 -3.90 1.64 7.26
CA SER A 38 -3.68 1.07 8.59
C SER A 38 -4.82 0.13 8.99
N PRO A 39 -4.59 -0.80 9.95
CA PRO A 39 -5.64 -1.69 10.44
C PRO A 39 -6.89 -0.96 10.94
N ALA A 40 -6.74 0.27 11.45
CA ALA A 40 -7.86 1.07 11.93
C ALA A 40 -8.74 1.63 10.80
N ASN A 41 -8.24 1.72 9.56
CA ASN A 41 -9.00 2.16 8.39
C ASN A 41 -9.87 1.05 7.79
N LYS A 42 -9.60 -0.22 8.11
CA LYS A 42 -10.25 -1.39 7.52
C LYS A 42 -11.59 -1.70 8.21
N PRO A 43 -12.50 -2.45 7.55
CA PRO A 43 -13.78 -2.85 8.15
C PRO A 43 -13.60 -3.48 9.53
N GLY A 44 -14.30 -2.94 10.53
CA GLY A 44 -14.18 -3.34 11.94
C GLY A 44 -13.10 -2.61 12.76
N GLY A 45 -12.31 -1.74 12.13
CA GLY A 45 -11.34 -0.86 12.79
C GLY A 45 -11.97 0.40 13.38
N SER A 46 -11.29 1.02 14.35
CA SER A 46 -11.78 2.19 15.10
C SER A 46 -11.98 3.46 14.26
N HIS A 47 -11.33 3.56 13.10
CA HIS A 47 -11.35 4.74 12.22
C HIS A 47 -11.95 4.43 10.85
N HIS A 48 -12.64 3.29 10.68
CA HIS A 48 -13.15 2.86 9.38
C HIS A 48 -14.10 3.87 8.75
N ASP A 49 -15.13 4.31 9.49
CA ASP A 49 -16.14 5.25 8.97
C ASP A 49 -15.52 6.61 8.63
N GLN A 50 -14.61 7.10 9.48
CA GLN A 50 -13.90 8.37 9.25
C GLN A 50 -13.01 8.28 8.00
N TYR A 51 -12.37 7.13 7.79
CA TYR A 51 -11.57 6.89 6.60
C TYR A 51 -12.45 6.86 5.33
N LEU A 52 -13.60 6.18 5.35
CA LEU A 52 -14.53 6.18 4.21
C LEU A 52 -15.01 7.59 3.88
N THR A 53 -15.36 8.40 4.88
CA THR A 53 -15.74 9.81 4.68
C THR A 53 -14.60 10.60 4.01
N LYS A 54 -13.38 10.53 4.54
CA LYS A 54 -12.22 11.24 3.96
C LYS A 54 -11.86 10.75 2.56
N ARG A 55 -12.06 9.46 2.30
CA ARG A 55 -11.88 8.84 1.00
C ARG A 55 -12.85 9.43 -0.02
N ASP A 56 -14.13 9.46 0.33
CA ASP A 56 -15.19 10.03 -0.51
C ASP A 56 -14.97 11.53 -0.75
N GLU A 57 -14.65 12.31 0.29
CA GLU A 57 -14.32 13.73 0.17
C GLU A 57 -13.18 13.98 -0.83
N THR A 58 -12.16 13.12 -0.84
CA THR A 58 -11.01 13.23 -1.75
C THR A 58 -11.42 12.96 -3.19
N VAL A 59 -12.10 11.84 -3.42
CA VAL A 59 -12.56 11.44 -4.75
C VAL A 59 -13.56 12.46 -5.31
N PHE A 60 -14.51 12.93 -4.50
CA PHE A 60 -15.51 13.93 -4.91
C PHE A 60 -14.91 15.32 -5.13
N SER A 61 -13.77 15.64 -4.53
CA SER A 61 -13.02 16.88 -4.80
C SER A 61 -12.20 16.81 -6.10
N GLY A 62 -12.27 15.71 -6.85
CA GLY A 62 -11.49 15.53 -8.09
C GLY A 62 -10.01 15.20 -7.86
N ILE A 63 -9.61 14.99 -6.60
CA ILE A 63 -8.26 14.58 -6.22
C ILE A 63 -8.14 13.08 -6.50
N LYS A 64 -7.07 12.69 -7.19
CA LYS A 64 -6.79 11.28 -7.47
C LYS A 64 -6.31 10.62 -6.18
N LEU A 65 -6.68 9.37 -5.96
CA LEU A 65 -6.34 8.66 -4.74
C LEU A 65 -5.61 7.36 -5.07
N VAL A 66 -4.41 7.19 -4.53
CA VAL A 66 -3.63 5.97 -4.58
C VAL A 66 -3.60 5.36 -3.18
N GLU A 67 -4.03 4.10 -3.05
CA GLU A 67 -4.15 3.42 -1.74
C GLU A 67 -3.28 2.17 -1.76
N LEU A 68 -2.31 2.09 -0.86
CA LEU A 68 -1.45 0.92 -0.63
C LEU A 68 -2.05 0.09 0.51
N ASP A 69 -2.39 -1.17 0.22
CA ASP A 69 -3.01 -2.07 1.20
C ASP A 69 -2.21 -3.36 1.33
N TYR A 70 -1.54 -3.51 2.49
CA TYR A 70 -0.76 -4.70 2.84
C TYR A 70 -1.48 -5.58 3.89
N LEU A 71 -2.78 -5.36 4.12
CA LEU A 71 -3.52 -5.92 5.26
C LEU A 71 -4.40 -7.11 4.85
N HIS A 72 -3.77 -8.20 4.40
CA HIS A 72 -4.45 -9.40 3.86
C HIS A 72 -5.41 -10.09 4.83
N LYS A 73 -5.26 -9.88 6.14
CA LYS A 73 -6.13 -10.44 7.20
C LYS A 73 -7.47 -9.72 7.35
N GLN A 74 -7.63 -8.55 6.72
CA GLN A 74 -8.82 -7.72 6.85
C GLN A 74 -9.48 -7.54 5.48
N ARG A 75 -10.81 -7.50 5.47
CA ARG A 75 -11.57 -7.33 4.23
C ARG A 75 -11.21 -6.03 3.53
N PRO A 76 -11.27 -5.96 2.19
CA PRO A 76 -11.09 -4.71 1.45
C PRO A 76 -12.04 -3.61 1.94
N SER A 77 -11.58 -2.37 1.94
CA SER A 77 -12.42 -1.22 2.33
C SER A 77 -13.42 -0.83 1.24
N VAL A 78 -13.20 -1.29 0.01
CA VAL A 78 -14.07 -1.04 -1.14
C VAL A 78 -14.53 -2.34 -1.77
N LYS A 79 -15.78 -2.38 -2.23
CA LYS A 79 -16.41 -3.59 -2.80
C LYS A 79 -15.85 -4.00 -4.18
N ALA A 80 -15.12 -3.11 -4.85
CA ALA A 80 -14.56 -3.37 -6.17
C ALA A 80 -13.33 -4.29 -6.14
N VAL A 81 -12.79 -4.58 -4.95
CA VAL A 81 -11.63 -5.43 -4.74
C VAL A 81 -12.09 -6.78 -4.22
N ALA A 82 -11.63 -7.86 -4.85
CA ALA A 82 -11.94 -9.22 -4.42
C ALA A 82 -11.39 -9.49 -3.01
N ASP A 83 -12.19 -10.15 -2.17
CA ASP A 83 -11.89 -10.34 -0.75
C ASP A 83 -10.97 -11.56 -0.54
N TYR A 84 -9.69 -11.28 -0.28
CA TYR A 84 -8.67 -12.30 0.00
C TYR A 84 -9.00 -13.12 1.25
N THR A 85 -9.60 -12.50 2.28
CA THR A 85 -10.00 -13.20 3.51
C THR A 85 -11.05 -14.29 3.26
N ARG A 86 -11.75 -14.19 2.13
CA ARG A 86 -12.78 -15.14 1.69
C ARG A 86 -12.31 -16.04 0.55
N ARG A 87 -11.05 -15.90 0.11
CA ARG A 87 -10.47 -16.64 -1.02
C ARG A 87 -11.29 -16.46 -2.29
N GLU A 88 -11.77 -15.24 -2.53
CA GLU A 88 -12.46 -14.90 -3.76
C GLU A 88 -11.50 -15.06 -4.96
N LYS A 89 -12.06 -15.41 -6.13
CA LYS A 89 -11.26 -15.52 -7.35
C LYS A 89 -10.62 -14.17 -7.68
N ASP A 90 -9.36 -14.19 -8.12
CA ASP A 90 -8.59 -12.99 -8.48
C ASP A 90 -8.42 -12.02 -7.29
N SER A 91 -8.44 -12.54 -6.06
CA SER A 91 -8.05 -11.82 -4.86
C SER A 91 -6.55 -11.97 -4.59
N TYR A 92 -5.96 -10.94 -3.99
CA TYR A 92 -4.53 -10.87 -3.69
C TYR A 92 -4.34 -10.42 -2.25
N PRO A 93 -3.28 -10.89 -1.56
CA PRO A 93 -3.01 -10.48 -0.19
C PRO A 93 -2.72 -8.98 -0.10
N TYR A 94 -2.08 -8.43 -1.14
CA TYR A 94 -1.66 -7.04 -1.21
C TYR A 94 -2.21 -6.38 -2.47
N THR A 95 -2.63 -5.12 -2.34
CA THR A 95 -3.19 -4.37 -3.47
C THR A 95 -2.72 -2.92 -3.47
N ILE A 96 -2.63 -2.34 -4.67
CA ILE A 96 -2.60 -0.89 -4.87
C ILE A 96 -3.85 -0.49 -5.65
N LEU A 97 -4.61 0.46 -5.11
CA LEU A 97 -5.76 1.04 -5.81
C LEU A 97 -5.37 2.38 -6.38
N VAL A 98 -5.70 2.64 -7.64
CA VAL A 98 -5.55 3.95 -8.27
C VAL A 98 -6.92 4.43 -8.68
N ASN A 99 -7.50 5.32 -7.88
CA ASN A 99 -8.75 5.98 -8.17
C ASN A 99 -8.51 7.29 -8.93
N ASN A 100 -9.09 7.39 -10.12
CA ASN A 100 -9.08 8.60 -10.93
C ASN A 100 -10.54 9.03 -11.19
N PRO A 101 -11.04 10.09 -10.53
CA PRO A 101 -12.42 10.57 -10.67
C PRO A 101 -12.68 11.37 -11.96
N LEU A 102 -11.67 11.63 -12.80
CA LEU A 102 -11.78 12.49 -13.98
C LEU A 102 -12.08 11.71 -15.27
N PRO A 103 -12.67 12.34 -16.31
CA PRO A 103 -13.04 13.76 -16.41
C PRO A 103 -14.32 14.16 -15.67
N GLU A 104 -15.17 13.20 -15.30
CA GLU A 104 -16.37 13.40 -14.48
C GLU A 104 -16.58 12.16 -13.60
N LEU A 105 -17.13 12.35 -12.39
CA LEU A 105 -17.22 11.30 -11.36
C LEU A 105 -17.90 10.01 -11.84
N SER A 106 -18.92 10.15 -12.69
CA SER A 106 -19.66 9.02 -13.28
C SER A 106 -18.82 8.14 -14.20
N LYS A 107 -17.73 8.69 -14.76
CA LYS A 107 -16.77 8.00 -15.62
C LYS A 107 -15.46 7.68 -14.91
N GLY A 108 -15.36 8.01 -13.61
CA GLY A 108 -14.21 7.71 -12.80
C GLY A 108 -13.89 6.22 -12.80
N ARG A 109 -12.59 5.90 -12.75
CA ARG A 109 -12.10 4.51 -12.78
C ARG A 109 -11.25 4.24 -11.54
N THR A 110 -11.33 3.00 -11.07
CA THR A 110 -10.40 2.46 -10.08
C THR A 110 -9.65 1.33 -10.73
N ASP A 111 -8.35 1.51 -10.94
CA ASP A 111 -7.48 0.42 -11.37
C ASP A 111 -6.96 -0.30 -10.12
N VAL A 112 -6.95 -1.64 -10.16
CA VAL A 112 -6.56 -2.50 -9.05
C VAL A 112 -5.30 -3.26 -9.46
N TYR A 113 -4.23 -3.10 -8.69
CA TYR A 113 -2.96 -3.78 -8.88
C TYR A 113 -2.75 -4.74 -7.71
N GLY A 114 -3.14 -6.00 -7.88
CA GLY A 114 -2.92 -7.05 -6.89
C GLY A 114 -1.59 -7.77 -7.12
N PHE A 115 -0.92 -8.16 -6.04
CA PHE A 115 0.34 -8.90 -6.09
C PHE A 115 0.48 -9.84 -4.88
N ARG A 116 1.25 -10.92 -5.06
CA ARG A 116 1.45 -11.99 -4.07
C ARG A 116 2.58 -11.67 -3.09
N VAL A 117 2.71 -12.51 -2.07
CA VAL A 117 3.64 -12.33 -0.93
C VAL A 117 5.12 -12.19 -1.28
N ASP A 118 5.56 -12.78 -2.40
CA ASP A 118 6.93 -12.76 -2.89
C ASP A 118 7.08 -12.12 -4.28
N ASP A 119 6.00 -11.56 -4.82
CA ASP A 119 6.04 -10.81 -6.07
C ASP A 119 6.73 -9.45 -5.85
N PRO A 120 7.48 -8.92 -6.83
CA PRO A 120 7.89 -7.52 -6.78
C PRO A 120 6.65 -6.61 -6.78
N ILE A 121 6.67 -5.59 -5.91
CA ILE A 121 5.57 -4.60 -5.88
C ILE A 121 5.48 -3.92 -7.25
N PRO A 122 4.30 -3.85 -7.88
CA PRO A 122 4.19 -3.33 -9.24
C PRO A 122 4.59 -1.86 -9.32
N ALA A 123 5.35 -1.52 -10.37
CA ALA A 123 5.51 -0.13 -10.77
C ALA A 123 4.23 0.33 -11.46
N ILE A 124 3.64 1.43 -11.00
CA ILE A 124 2.33 1.90 -11.48
C ILE A 124 2.39 3.35 -11.95
N LYS A 125 1.48 3.70 -12.86
CA LYS A 125 1.26 5.09 -13.27
C LYS A 125 0.43 5.79 -12.21
N VAL A 126 1.07 6.66 -11.44
CA VAL A 126 0.39 7.57 -10.52
C VAL A 126 -0.11 8.78 -11.32
N PRO A 127 -1.43 8.99 -11.41
CA PRO A 127 -1.99 10.11 -12.15
C PRO A 127 -1.66 11.43 -11.45
N LEU A 128 -1.47 12.49 -12.24
CA LEU A 128 -1.19 13.85 -11.80
C LEU A 128 -2.30 14.81 -12.26
N ALA A 129 -1.98 16.08 -12.53
CA ALA A 129 -2.92 17.03 -13.10
C ALA A 129 -3.33 16.59 -14.52
N GLU A 130 -4.57 16.90 -14.90
CA GLU A 130 -5.09 16.64 -16.26
C GLU A 130 -4.89 15.18 -16.72
N LYS A 131 -4.07 14.97 -17.78
CA LYS A 131 -3.75 13.67 -18.37
C LYS A 131 -2.33 13.19 -18.02
N ASP A 132 -1.61 13.94 -17.18
CA ASP A 132 -0.24 13.61 -16.81
C ASP A 132 -0.20 12.47 -15.81
N SER A 133 0.92 11.76 -15.81
CA SER A 133 1.20 10.69 -14.85
C SER A 133 2.70 10.50 -14.69
N VAL A 134 3.10 9.99 -13.54
CA VAL A 134 4.48 9.55 -13.28
C VAL A 134 4.48 8.07 -12.97
N VAL A 135 5.46 7.33 -13.48
CA VAL A 135 5.65 5.91 -13.08
C VAL A 135 6.39 5.90 -11.75
N VAL A 136 5.76 5.30 -10.74
CA VAL A 136 6.35 5.13 -9.41
C VAL A 136 6.68 3.66 -9.21
N ASP A 137 7.95 3.38 -8.93
CA ASP A 137 8.43 2.06 -8.54
C ASP A 137 8.31 1.89 -7.02
N PHE A 138 7.16 1.40 -6.57
CA PHE A 138 6.92 1.14 -5.15
C PHE A 138 7.78 -0.02 -4.62
N ASN A 139 8.24 -0.94 -5.49
CA ASN A 139 9.15 -1.99 -5.07
C ASN A 139 10.49 -1.41 -4.67
N ALA A 140 11.09 -0.52 -5.47
CA ALA A 140 12.35 0.13 -5.11
C ALA A 140 12.26 0.86 -3.76
N ILE A 141 11.16 1.57 -3.50
CA ILE A 141 10.91 2.26 -2.23
C ILE A 141 10.82 1.27 -1.06
N TYR A 142 10.06 0.19 -1.23
CA TYR A 142 9.90 -0.84 -0.20
C TYR A 142 11.23 -1.56 0.07
N GLN A 143 11.97 -1.96 -0.97
CA GLN A 143 13.26 -2.62 -0.83
C GLN A 143 14.30 -1.71 -0.18
N HIS A 144 14.24 -0.39 -0.40
CA HIS A 144 15.11 0.56 0.29
C HIS A 144 14.96 0.47 1.81
N THR A 145 13.73 0.37 2.31
CA THR A 145 13.47 0.21 3.76
C THR A 145 14.13 -1.05 4.34
N PHE A 146 14.15 -2.16 3.59
CA PHE A 146 14.83 -3.40 4.02
C PHE A 146 16.34 -3.34 3.85
N ALA A 147 16.84 -2.68 2.80
CA ALA A 147 18.27 -2.51 2.58
C ALA A 147 18.91 -1.66 3.69
N GLU A 148 18.23 -0.59 4.11
CA GLU A 148 18.66 0.25 5.24
C GLU A 148 18.55 -0.46 6.60
N ASN A 149 17.61 -1.40 6.73
CA ASN A 149 17.37 -2.17 7.95
C ASN A 149 17.73 -3.65 7.79
N ASN A 150 18.80 -3.95 7.05
CA ASN A 150 19.16 -5.33 6.67
C ASN A 150 19.38 -6.26 7.88
N ILE A 151 19.80 -5.70 9.01
CA ILE A 151 19.99 -6.39 10.30
C ILE A 151 18.69 -7.08 10.73
N PHE A 152 17.54 -6.46 10.49
CA PHE A 152 16.24 -7.02 10.90
C PHE A 152 15.97 -8.36 10.21
N GLY A 153 16.08 -8.39 8.88
CA GLY A 153 15.92 -9.63 8.12
C GLY A 153 17.01 -10.65 8.45
N MET A 154 18.27 -10.23 8.61
CA MET A 154 19.38 -11.17 8.75
C MET A 154 19.54 -11.78 10.15
N LEU A 155 19.27 -11.02 11.22
CA LEU A 155 19.58 -11.43 12.59
C LEU A 155 18.36 -11.60 13.49
N ILE A 156 17.23 -10.96 13.16
CA ILE A 156 16.04 -10.95 14.03
C ILE A 156 15.01 -11.98 13.57
N VAL A 157 14.88 -12.22 12.25
CA VAL A 157 13.91 -13.16 11.71
C VAL A 157 14.48 -14.58 11.69
N ASP A 158 13.84 -15.49 12.42
CA ASP A 158 14.09 -16.92 12.34
C ASP A 158 13.29 -17.52 11.18
N TYR A 159 13.97 -17.77 10.05
CA TYR A 159 13.37 -18.35 8.84
C TYR A 159 13.08 -19.85 8.95
N GLU A 160 13.49 -20.54 10.03
CA GLU A 160 13.08 -21.92 10.28
C GLU A 160 11.69 -22.00 10.93
N LYS A 161 11.21 -20.87 11.48
CA LYS A 161 9.89 -20.74 12.09
C LYS A 161 8.91 -20.10 11.11
N LEU A 162 7.73 -20.71 10.96
CA LEU A 162 6.65 -20.12 10.16
C LEU A 162 6.27 -18.72 10.72
N PRO A 163 5.98 -17.75 9.83
CA PRO A 163 5.59 -16.42 10.26
C PRO A 163 4.26 -16.46 11.02
N GLU A 164 4.03 -15.44 11.86
CA GLU A 164 2.77 -15.30 12.56
C GLU A 164 1.61 -15.15 11.57
N GLY A 165 0.50 -15.85 11.83
CA GLY A 165 -0.68 -15.82 10.97
C GLY A 165 -0.46 -16.50 9.61
N PHE A 166 0.51 -17.40 9.48
CA PHE A 166 0.79 -18.15 8.26
C PHE A 166 -0.48 -18.80 7.65
N GLU A 167 -1.35 -19.33 8.51
CA GLU A 167 -2.61 -19.97 8.13
C GLU A 167 -3.66 -19.02 7.53
N THR A 168 -3.46 -17.70 7.66
CA THR A 168 -4.34 -16.67 7.09
C THR A 168 -4.08 -16.41 5.61
N TYR A 169 -2.93 -16.83 5.09
CA TYR A 169 -2.65 -16.82 3.66
C TYR A 169 -3.38 -17.97 2.96
N ASP A 170 -3.73 -17.76 1.70
CA ASP A 170 -4.23 -18.84 0.83
C ASP A 170 -3.14 -19.90 0.56
N GLU A 171 -3.54 -21.02 -0.04
CA GLU A 171 -2.61 -22.13 -0.28
C GLU A 171 -1.45 -21.74 -1.20
N GLU A 172 -1.67 -20.85 -2.17
CA GLU A 172 -0.62 -20.42 -3.10
C GLU A 172 0.43 -19.57 -2.37
N ASP A 173 0.00 -18.57 -1.62
CA ASP A 173 0.86 -17.69 -0.84
C ASP A 173 1.57 -18.44 0.29
N GLN A 174 0.94 -19.45 0.89
CA GLN A 174 1.61 -20.34 1.84
C GLN A 174 2.79 -21.10 1.21
N GLN A 175 2.68 -21.57 -0.05
CA GLN A 175 3.79 -22.22 -0.74
C GLN A 175 4.88 -21.22 -1.11
N ARG A 176 4.51 -20.03 -1.57
CA ARG A 176 5.45 -18.93 -1.90
C ARG A 176 6.27 -18.50 -0.69
N ILE A 177 5.62 -18.31 0.47
CA ILE A 177 6.29 -18.00 1.73
C ILE A 177 7.32 -19.10 2.07
N LYS A 178 6.91 -20.38 2.05
CA LYS A 178 7.81 -21.49 2.35
C LYS A 178 9.00 -21.56 1.39
N ALA A 179 8.76 -21.39 0.09
CA ALA A 179 9.81 -21.37 -0.92
C ALA A 179 10.79 -20.21 -0.67
N ARG A 180 10.28 -19.02 -0.31
CA ARG A 180 11.13 -17.86 0.00
C ARG A 180 11.95 -18.08 1.27
N MET A 181 11.34 -18.61 2.34
CA MET A 181 12.05 -18.95 3.58
C MET A 181 13.19 -19.94 3.31
N GLN A 182 12.93 -20.99 2.53
CA GLN A 182 13.94 -21.98 2.16
C GLN A 182 15.10 -21.36 1.37
N ALA A 183 14.80 -20.50 0.39
CA ALA A 183 15.82 -19.78 -0.38
C ALA A 183 16.71 -18.89 0.50
N VAL A 184 16.14 -18.24 1.51
CA VAL A 184 16.90 -17.42 2.47
C VAL A 184 17.78 -18.29 3.36
N ILE A 185 17.26 -19.41 3.89
CA ILE A 185 18.05 -20.37 4.69
C ILE A 185 19.24 -20.89 3.88
N GLU A 186 19.02 -21.25 2.62
CA GLU A 186 20.09 -21.73 1.73
C GLU A 186 21.15 -20.64 1.49
N ALA A 187 20.73 -19.41 1.23
CA ALA A 187 21.63 -18.28 1.03
C ALA A 187 22.45 -17.95 2.31
N GLN A 188 21.85 -18.08 3.49
CA GLN A 188 22.56 -17.87 4.77
C GLN A 188 23.59 -18.98 5.08
N ARG A 189 23.41 -20.17 4.52
CA ARG A 189 24.32 -21.32 4.69
C ARG A 189 25.47 -21.33 3.68
N GLN A 190 25.38 -20.56 2.60
CA GLN A 190 26.43 -20.44 1.59
C GLN A 190 27.32 -19.22 1.91
N PRO A 191 28.60 -19.43 2.28
CA PRO A 191 29.52 -18.35 2.68
C PRO A 191 29.98 -17.47 1.51
#